data_AF-A0A7U9PVU5-F1
#
_entry.id   AF-A0A7U9PVU5-F1
#
_cell.length_a   1.000
_cell.length_b   1.000
_cell.length_c   1.000
_cell.angle_alpha   90.00
_cell.angle_beta   90.00
_cell.angle_gamma   90.00
#
_symmetry.space_group_name_H-M   'P 1'
#
loop_
_entity.id
_entity.type
_entity.pdbx_description
1 polymer ?
#
loop_
_entity_poly.entity_id
_entity_poly.type
_entity_poly.pdbx_seq_one_letter_code
_entity_poly.pdbx_strand_id
1 'polypeptide(L)'
;MPDDLGFDKLLDDEGLVARLLGKTRAGRNRKPLYGPDLPVVLLVGGPGTGKGRFLRCVRGEFGRHVPTAHIDCGLPVYREQAEQHPQTRSVPTEVLREVARQFGAWQGDGGAVATPRLYAGLAAVAAGDPLADTATLVSEVQRHDELLPRGSFWRGVLNRAGRAYVGVVAGLVAHPGAVPFINAVLDELLARTSQEGKAALAACYGEYTGAGGHPKLGLHSLASHFQQGGEAREVAEGFLFRALRQDIEAAYVSLLGRLSRAGRPALLLDHADNALGRRLLRPVLEDRERGHHDRLVVMATARREDGGRFLYHVGGTAGTDDDAPVNWRPSDGGLPQWSRPSGGIPGLTPLSRGVLLVRMPMLTRDQQSRETARLQARRALGDNAAQLRIDSGIHRLSGGRPLFVTRLGEATAALTFRESGAGTDWDLLGARVRSGEDAEGRPVAELLLDDLVVRQPPEELPPEQRGHWLDLLSHLSVAHDAECAQVLMREVQAGRDERLSAYRIAELLRDSGWPHCPRHFIGDLGLRRLLMRRLYRLRAHGAAWHGDHTLLRDHYRALEDDAADELFGSAAAHGMHHHLAVGDAETVTDYLDRTFLTRSARVWCDELLAIAEAPLLGRTDDRRAGTG
;
A
#
# COMPACT_ATOMS: atom_id res chain seq x y z
N MET A 1 1.19 -15.67 -20.51
CA MET A 1 0.63 -14.56 -19.73
C MET A 1 0.19 -15.09 -18.36
N PRO A 2 1.05 -14.99 -17.32
CA PRO A 2 0.79 -15.51 -15.97
C PRO A 2 0.28 -14.45 -14.97
N ASP A 3 0.16 -13.18 -15.36
CA ASP A 3 0.18 -12.07 -14.39
C ASP A 3 -1.16 -11.48 -13.96
N ASP A 4 -2.25 -11.84 -14.62
CA ASP A 4 -3.56 -11.21 -14.43
C ASP A 4 -4.47 -11.96 -13.44
N LEU A 5 -3.92 -12.88 -12.64
CA LEU A 5 -4.72 -13.79 -11.82
C LEU A 5 -5.74 -13.04 -10.94
N GLY A 6 -7.03 -13.14 -11.29
CA GLY A 6 -8.14 -12.50 -10.60
C GLY A 6 -8.48 -11.07 -11.05
N PHE A 7 -7.79 -10.53 -12.06
CA PHE A 7 -7.94 -9.14 -12.51
C PHE A 7 -8.71 -8.98 -13.83
N ASP A 8 -9.27 -10.05 -14.39
CA ASP A 8 -9.93 -10.08 -15.70
C ASP A 8 -10.86 -8.87 -15.89
N LYS A 9 -11.88 -8.71 -15.02
CA LYS A 9 -12.84 -7.59 -15.08
C LYS A 9 -12.23 -6.19 -14.95
N LEU A 10 -11.06 -6.06 -14.33
CA LEU A 10 -10.37 -4.78 -14.17
C LEU A 10 -9.55 -4.41 -15.41
N LEU A 11 -8.86 -5.40 -15.98
CA LEU A 11 -7.90 -5.21 -17.07
C LEU A 11 -8.51 -5.44 -18.45
N ASP A 12 -9.65 -6.11 -18.57
CA ASP A 12 -10.34 -6.38 -19.85
C ASP A 12 -10.54 -5.12 -20.71
N ASP A 13 -10.70 -5.31 -22.02
CA ASP A 13 -10.87 -4.22 -23.00
C ASP A 13 -12.12 -3.35 -22.75
N GLU A 14 -13.11 -3.88 -22.03
CA GLU A 14 -14.29 -3.15 -21.53
C GLU A 14 -14.24 -2.90 -20.01
N GLY A 15 -13.15 -3.31 -19.36
CA GLY A 15 -12.92 -3.19 -17.93
C GLY A 15 -12.56 -1.76 -17.49
N LEU A 16 -12.44 -1.58 -16.17
CA LEU A 16 -12.23 -0.28 -15.56
C LEU A 16 -10.99 0.44 -16.12
N VAL A 17 -9.85 -0.26 -16.24
CA VAL A 17 -8.58 0.36 -16.66
C VAL A 17 -8.67 0.88 -18.09
N ALA A 18 -9.20 0.07 -19.02
CA ALA A 18 -9.32 0.47 -20.41
C ALA A 18 -10.22 1.71 -20.58
N ARG A 19 -11.27 1.80 -19.75
CA ARG A 19 -12.23 2.92 -19.73
C ARG A 19 -11.70 4.15 -19.00
N LEU A 20 -10.85 4.00 -17.99
CA LEU A 20 -10.17 5.14 -17.36
C LEU A 20 -9.12 5.74 -18.29
N LEU A 21 -8.30 4.91 -18.92
CA LEU A 21 -7.21 5.33 -19.79
C LEU A 21 -7.68 5.69 -21.21
N GLY A 22 -8.89 5.31 -21.60
CA GLY A 22 -9.41 5.52 -22.95
C GLY A 22 -8.69 4.70 -24.03
N LYS A 23 -8.03 3.60 -23.62
CA LYS A 23 -7.22 2.72 -24.47
C LYS A 23 -7.39 1.27 -24.02
N THR A 24 -7.56 0.34 -24.95
CA THR A 24 -7.56 -1.11 -24.67
C THR A 24 -6.14 -1.64 -24.41
N ARG A 25 -6.02 -2.90 -23.98
CA ARG A 25 -4.71 -3.59 -23.90
C ARG A 25 -4.00 -3.66 -25.25
N ALA A 26 -4.77 -3.79 -26.33
CA ALA A 26 -4.27 -3.77 -27.71
C ALA A 26 -4.04 -2.34 -28.29
N GLY A 27 -4.17 -1.28 -27.49
CA GLY A 27 -3.95 0.10 -27.92
C GLY A 27 -5.08 0.77 -28.72
N ARG A 28 -6.23 0.10 -28.90
CA ARG A 28 -7.43 0.65 -29.56
C ARG A 28 -8.08 1.73 -28.69
N ASN A 29 -8.60 2.77 -29.32
CA ASN A 29 -9.25 3.88 -28.62
C ASN A 29 -10.57 3.42 -27.97
N ARG A 30 -10.83 3.91 -26.76
CA ARG A 30 -12.08 3.72 -26.04
C ARG A 30 -12.60 5.04 -25.52
N LYS A 31 -13.93 5.17 -25.44
CA LYS A 31 -14.56 6.32 -24.80
C LYS A 31 -14.19 6.31 -23.32
N PRO A 32 -13.64 7.40 -22.77
CA PRO A 32 -13.34 7.45 -21.34
C PRO A 32 -14.61 7.29 -20.48
N LEU A 33 -14.47 6.71 -19.28
CA LEU A 33 -15.58 6.48 -18.35
C LEU A 33 -16.13 7.80 -17.78
N TYR A 34 -15.23 8.68 -17.34
CA TYR A 34 -15.54 9.95 -16.70
C TYR A 34 -15.20 11.12 -17.61
N GLY A 35 -15.81 12.28 -17.33
CA GLY A 35 -15.53 13.56 -17.99
C GLY A 35 -14.16 14.15 -17.60
N PRO A 36 -14.01 15.48 -17.58
CA PRO A 36 -12.75 16.13 -17.20
C PRO A 36 -12.43 16.02 -15.71
N ASP A 37 -13.45 15.96 -14.84
CA ASP A 37 -13.25 15.67 -13.42
C ASP A 37 -13.03 14.16 -13.22
N LEU A 38 -11.85 13.80 -12.71
CA LEU A 38 -11.42 12.42 -12.52
C LEU A 38 -11.30 12.10 -11.03
N PRO A 39 -11.77 10.93 -10.60
CA PRO A 39 -11.47 10.45 -9.25
C PRO A 39 -9.99 10.08 -9.14
N VAL A 40 -9.47 10.12 -7.92
CA VAL A 40 -8.33 9.29 -7.54
C VAL A 40 -8.87 7.89 -7.28
N VAL A 41 -8.31 6.89 -7.96
CA VAL A 41 -8.73 5.49 -7.80
C VAL A 41 -7.87 4.84 -6.73
N LEU A 42 -8.45 4.51 -5.58
CA LEU A 42 -7.76 3.78 -4.52
C LEU A 42 -8.11 2.31 -4.58
N LEU A 43 -7.10 1.49 -4.89
CA LEU A 43 -7.15 0.04 -4.81
C LEU A 43 -7.05 -0.34 -3.35
N VAL A 44 -8.14 -0.82 -2.76
CA VAL A 44 -8.22 -1.13 -1.32
C VAL A 44 -8.27 -2.63 -1.07
N GLY A 45 -7.61 -3.06 0.00
CA GLY A 45 -7.62 -4.44 0.49
C GLY A 45 -6.40 -4.74 1.34
N GLY A 46 -6.50 -5.73 2.23
CA GLY A 46 -5.41 -6.12 3.13
C GLY A 46 -4.15 -6.66 2.45
N PRO A 47 -3.14 -7.07 3.23
CA PRO A 47 -1.90 -7.63 2.71
C PRO A 47 -2.14 -8.90 1.87
N GLY A 48 -1.42 -9.06 0.77
CA GLY A 48 -1.52 -10.23 -0.12
C GLY A 48 -2.67 -10.23 -1.13
N THR A 49 -3.46 -9.14 -1.21
CA THR A 49 -4.57 -8.96 -2.18
C THR A 49 -4.14 -8.70 -3.62
N GLY A 50 -2.84 -8.51 -3.88
CA GLY A 50 -2.33 -8.33 -5.25
C GLY A 50 -2.36 -6.90 -5.79
N LYS A 51 -2.59 -5.87 -4.97
CA LYS A 51 -2.63 -4.45 -5.37
C LYS A 51 -1.42 -4.01 -6.22
N GLY A 52 -0.20 -4.18 -5.70
CA GLY A 52 1.03 -3.82 -6.43
C GLY A 52 1.25 -4.66 -7.69
N ARG A 53 0.84 -5.94 -7.67
CA ARG A 53 0.86 -6.79 -8.88
C ARG A 53 -0.05 -6.20 -9.95
N PHE A 54 -1.27 -5.80 -9.59
CA PHE A 54 -2.21 -5.19 -10.51
C PHE A 54 -1.65 -3.90 -11.12
N LEU A 55 -1.05 -3.00 -10.33
CA LEU A 55 -0.42 -1.79 -10.88
C LEU A 55 0.72 -2.12 -11.88
N ARG A 56 1.53 -3.14 -11.61
CA ARG A 56 2.55 -3.62 -12.56
C ARG A 56 1.93 -4.17 -13.84
N CYS A 57 0.80 -4.86 -13.77
CA CYS A 57 0.05 -5.32 -14.96
C CYS A 57 -0.45 -4.12 -15.77
N VAL A 58 -1.05 -3.12 -15.12
CA VAL A 58 -1.47 -1.87 -15.79
C VAL A 58 -0.30 -1.20 -16.51
N ARG A 59 0.85 -1.07 -15.84
CA ARG A 59 2.06 -0.52 -16.46
C ARG A 59 2.54 -1.36 -17.66
N GLY A 60 2.57 -2.68 -17.52
CA GLY A 60 3.09 -3.59 -18.55
C GLY A 60 2.22 -3.69 -19.79
N GLU A 61 0.90 -3.67 -19.60
CA GLU A 61 -0.09 -3.85 -20.68
C GLU A 61 -0.51 -2.53 -21.32
N PHE A 62 -0.76 -1.48 -20.53
CA PHE A 62 -1.26 -0.19 -21.04
C PHE A 62 -0.15 0.85 -21.23
N GLY A 63 0.96 0.75 -20.50
CA GLY A 63 2.06 1.74 -20.55
C GLY A 63 2.75 1.85 -21.92
N ARG A 64 2.57 0.85 -22.79
CA ARG A 64 3.00 0.89 -24.19
C ARG A 64 2.18 1.85 -25.05
N HIS A 65 0.93 2.10 -24.64
CA HIS A 65 -0.07 2.84 -25.41
C HIS A 65 -0.42 4.18 -24.78
N VAL A 66 -0.22 4.36 -23.47
CA VAL A 66 -0.36 5.63 -22.78
C VAL A 66 0.85 5.91 -21.90
N PRO A 67 1.33 7.16 -21.79
CA PRO A 67 2.39 7.52 -20.87
C PRO A 67 2.01 7.11 -19.44
N THR A 68 2.82 6.29 -18.80
CA THR A 68 2.53 5.72 -17.48
C THR A 68 3.77 5.77 -16.60
N ALA A 69 3.66 6.42 -15.45
CA ALA A 69 4.68 6.39 -14.40
C ALA A 69 4.24 5.47 -13.26
N HIS A 70 5.16 4.69 -12.71
CA HIS A 70 4.93 3.82 -11.57
C HIS A 70 5.95 4.10 -10.47
N ILE A 71 5.45 4.45 -9.28
CA ILE A 71 6.22 4.76 -8.09
C ILE A 71 5.80 3.81 -6.99
N ASP A 72 6.76 3.20 -6.33
CA ASP A 72 6.53 2.49 -5.07
C ASP A 72 6.94 3.41 -3.92
N CYS A 73 5.94 3.95 -3.22
CA CYS A 73 6.13 4.89 -2.12
C CYS A 73 6.81 4.23 -0.90
N GLY A 74 6.90 2.90 -0.85
CA GLY A 74 7.57 2.16 0.23
C GLY A 74 9.09 2.04 0.06
N LEU A 75 9.64 2.40 -1.11
CA LEU A 75 11.07 2.25 -1.37
C LEU A 75 11.91 3.28 -0.58
N PRO A 76 12.97 2.84 0.11
CA PRO A 76 13.82 3.74 0.90
C PRO A 76 14.66 4.69 0.04
N VAL A 77 14.88 4.36 -1.24
CA VAL A 77 15.74 5.13 -2.16
C VAL A 77 15.38 6.61 -2.24
N TYR A 78 14.09 6.97 -2.21
CA TYR A 78 13.66 8.37 -2.27
C TYR A 78 13.99 9.14 -0.99
N ARG A 79 13.92 8.45 0.16
CA ARG A 79 14.33 9.01 1.45
C ARG A 79 15.83 9.19 1.50
N GLU A 80 16.59 8.15 1.15
CA GLU A 80 18.06 8.19 1.11
C GLU A 80 18.59 9.30 0.20
N GLN A 81 17.98 9.49 -0.98
CA GLN A 81 18.36 10.56 -1.91
C GLN A 81 18.02 11.96 -1.41
N ALA A 82 16.89 12.11 -0.71
CA ALA A 82 16.49 13.38 -0.11
C ALA A 82 17.39 13.76 1.07
N GLU A 83 17.78 12.78 1.91
CA GLU A 83 18.65 12.97 3.07
C GLU A 83 20.08 13.39 2.70
N GLN A 84 20.54 13.12 1.48
CA GLN A 84 21.85 13.59 1.00
C GLN A 84 21.94 15.13 0.94
N HIS A 85 20.85 15.82 0.58
CA HIS A 85 20.81 17.29 0.52
C HIS A 85 19.45 17.82 1.00
N PRO A 86 19.17 17.79 2.31
CA PRO A 86 17.83 18.05 2.87
C PRO A 86 17.34 19.51 2.72
N GLN A 87 18.25 20.43 2.36
CA GLN A 87 17.93 21.83 2.08
C GLN A 87 17.40 22.02 0.66
N THR A 88 17.85 21.22 -0.31
CA THR A 88 17.45 21.34 -1.73
C THR A 88 16.59 20.19 -2.21
N ARG A 89 16.43 19.14 -1.38
CA ARG A 89 15.71 17.91 -1.72
C ARG A 89 14.74 17.53 -0.61
N SER A 90 13.63 16.95 -1.03
CA SER A 90 12.66 16.28 -0.18
C SER A 90 12.12 15.03 -0.86
N VAL A 91 11.59 14.10 -0.07
CA VAL A 91 11.07 12.83 -0.61
C VAL A 91 10.04 13.05 -1.73
N PRO A 92 9.07 13.99 -1.60
CA PRO A 92 8.17 14.31 -2.70
C PRO A 92 8.88 14.87 -3.94
N THR A 93 9.87 15.77 -3.81
CA THR A 93 10.60 16.30 -4.98
C THR A 93 11.38 15.23 -5.73
N GLU A 94 11.94 14.24 -5.01
CA GLU A 94 12.63 13.09 -5.62
C GLU A 94 11.66 12.20 -6.40
N VAL A 95 10.48 11.96 -5.85
CA VAL A 95 9.42 11.23 -6.56
C VAL A 95 8.94 12.00 -7.78
N LEU A 96 8.71 13.31 -7.67
CA LEU A 96 8.26 14.12 -8.82
C LEU A 96 9.30 14.13 -9.95
N ARG A 97 10.59 14.20 -9.60
CA ARG A 97 11.70 14.05 -10.55
C ARG A 97 11.67 12.68 -11.23
N GLU A 98 11.50 11.60 -10.48
CA GLU A 98 11.41 10.24 -11.03
C GLU A 98 10.18 10.04 -11.93
N VAL A 99 9.03 10.57 -11.54
CA VAL A 99 7.80 10.55 -12.35
C VAL A 99 8.03 11.29 -13.68
N ALA A 100 8.60 12.50 -13.63
CA ALA A 100 8.91 13.27 -14.81
C ALA A 100 9.93 12.57 -15.72
N ARG A 101 10.93 11.89 -15.14
CA ARG A 101 11.89 11.07 -15.89
C ARG A 101 11.21 9.90 -16.60
N GLN A 102 10.28 9.19 -15.96
CA GLN A 102 9.53 8.10 -16.60
C GLN A 102 8.64 8.61 -17.75
N PHE A 103 7.97 9.75 -17.58
CA PHE A 103 7.18 10.39 -18.64
C PHE A 103 8.05 10.92 -19.80
N GLY A 104 9.23 11.47 -19.50
CA GLY A 104 10.21 11.90 -20.49
C GLY A 104 10.90 10.75 -21.23
N ALA A 105 10.93 9.55 -20.64
CA ALA A 105 11.46 8.35 -21.26
C ALA A 105 10.45 7.60 -22.15
N TRP A 106 9.17 8.01 -22.17
CA TRP A 106 8.12 7.33 -22.92
C TRP A 106 8.30 7.50 -24.44
N GLN A 107 8.10 6.41 -25.19
CA GLN A 107 8.39 6.32 -26.63
C GLN A 107 7.18 5.98 -27.49
N GLY A 108 5.96 6.04 -26.95
CA GLY A 108 4.73 5.78 -27.69
C GLY A 108 4.25 6.97 -28.53
N ASP A 109 3.00 6.92 -28.98
CA ASP A 109 2.41 7.91 -29.88
C ASP A 109 2.44 9.34 -29.29
N GLY A 110 3.11 10.27 -29.99
CA GLY A 110 3.34 11.63 -29.52
C GLY A 110 4.63 11.84 -28.70
N GLY A 111 5.38 10.76 -28.42
CA GLY A 111 6.73 10.80 -27.86
C GLY A 111 6.81 11.29 -26.42
N ALA A 112 8.04 11.56 -25.96
CA ALA A 112 8.35 12.01 -24.61
C ALA A 112 7.48 13.21 -24.16
N VAL A 113 7.10 13.22 -22.88
CA VAL A 113 6.40 14.36 -22.26
C VAL A 113 7.43 15.24 -21.57
N ALA A 114 7.58 16.49 -22.03
CA ALA A 114 8.47 17.47 -21.43
C ALA A 114 7.83 18.11 -20.19
N THR A 115 8.63 18.41 -19.17
CA THR A 115 8.14 19.01 -17.92
C THR A 115 8.85 20.33 -17.57
N PRO A 116 8.73 21.37 -18.42
CA PRO A 116 9.43 22.64 -18.24
C PRO A 116 8.96 23.44 -17.02
N ARG A 117 7.68 23.37 -16.64
CA ARG A 117 7.20 24.04 -15.41
C ARG A 117 7.82 23.35 -14.21
N LEU A 118 7.67 22.03 -14.09
CA LEU A 118 8.28 21.29 -12.98
C LEU A 118 9.79 21.57 -12.89
N TYR A 119 10.50 21.55 -14.02
CA TYR A 119 11.94 21.86 -14.06
C TYR A 119 12.24 23.24 -13.46
N ALA A 120 11.49 24.29 -13.85
CA ALA A 120 11.69 25.64 -13.32
C ALA A 120 11.50 25.70 -11.80
N GLY A 121 10.48 25.01 -11.27
CA GLY A 121 10.24 24.92 -9.84
C GLY A 121 11.32 24.16 -9.09
N LEU A 122 11.74 23.01 -9.59
CA LEU A 122 12.84 22.22 -9.00
C LEU A 122 14.16 22.98 -9.05
N ALA A 123 14.46 23.69 -10.14
CA ALA A 123 15.63 24.54 -10.24
C ALA A 123 15.59 25.71 -9.24
N ALA A 124 14.40 26.29 -8.98
CA ALA A 124 14.24 27.33 -7.97
C ALA A 124 14.44 26.80 -6.54
N VAL A 125 13.95 25.59 -6.24
CA VAL A 125 14.20 24.91 -4.95
C VAL A 125 15.68 24.62 -4.78
N ALA A 126 16.33 24.03 -5.79
CA ALA A 126 17.75 23.72 -5.79
C ALA A 126 18.63 24.98 -5.61
N ALA A 127 18.21 26.10 -6.22
CA ALA A 127 18.89 27.37 -6.07
C ALA A 127 18.56 28.12 -4.77
N GLY A 128 17.58 27.66 -4.00
CA GLY A 128 17.05 28.33 -2.82
C GLY A 128 17.90 28.22 -1.56
N ASP A 129 18.94 27.37 -1.55
CA ASP A 129 19.83 27.21 -0.41
C ASP A 129 20.74 28.44 -0.27
N PRO A 130 20.59 29.25 0.80
CA PRO A 130 21.37 30.47 0.99
C PRO A 130 22.83 30.22 1.36
N LEU A 131 23.17 28.99 1.78
CA LEU A 131 24.51 28.61 2.24
C LEU A 131 25.28 27.79 1.20
N ALA A 132 24.63 27.36 0.12
CA ALA A 132 25.27 26.61 -0.95
C ALA A 132 26.26 27.47 -1.73
N ASP A 133 27.43 26.89 -2.02
CA ASP A 133 28.35 27.49 -2.98
C ASP A 133 27.83 27.34 -4.42
N THR A 134 28.39 28.13 -5.34
CA THR A 134 27.99 28.15 -6.74
C THR A 134 28.09 26.77 -7.41
N ALA A 135 29.10 25.98 -7.05
CA ALA A 135 29.36 24.68 -7.67
C ALA A 135 28.29 23.65 -7.26
N THR A 136 27.94 23.62 -5.98
CA THR A 136 26.87 22.77 -5.43
C THR A 136 25.53 23.15 -6.04
N LEU A 137 25.23 24.46 -6.09
CA LEU A 137 23.99 24.96 -6.66
C LEU A 137 23.86 24.59 -8.15
N VAL A 138 24.93 24.77 -8.94
CA VAL A 138 24.94 24.36 -10.36
C VAL A 138 24.78 22.84 -10.51
N SER A 139 25.45 22.05 -9.67
CA SER A 139 25.34 20.58 -9.68
C SER A 139 23.91 20.12 -9.36
N GLU A 140 23.27 20.69 -8.35
CA GLU A 140 21.90 20.35 -7.97
C GLU A 140 20.90 20.70 -9.07
N VAL A 141 21.08 21.83 -9.76
CA VAL A 141 20.22 22.21 -10.89
C VAL A 141 20.47 21.30 -12.10
N GLN A 142 21.74 20.99 -12.42
CA GLN A 142 22.11 20.10 -13.53
C GLN A 142 21.53 18.69 -13.39
N ARG A 143 21.30 18.23 -12.16
CA ARG A 143 20.64 16.94 -11.90
C ARG A 143 19.24 16.84 -12.50
N HIS A 144 18.59 17.97 -12.76
CA HIS A 144 17.27 18.05 -13.38
C HIS A 144 17.31 18.23 -14.91
N ASP A 145 18.49 18.32 -15.54
CA ASP A 145 18.62 18.50 -16.99
C ASP A 145 17.94 17.39 -17.80
N GLU A 146 17.89 16.17 -17.26
CA GLU A 146 17.24 15.03 -17.91
C GLU A 146 15.72 15.18 -18.05
N LEU A 147 15.11 16.14 -17.34
CA LEU A 147 13.67 16.44 -17.42
C LEU A 147 13.32 17.30 -18.63
N LEU A 148 14.33 17.90 -19.27
CA LEU A 148 14.15 18.72 -20.46
C LEU A 148 14.28 17.86 -21.74
N PRO A 149 13.65 18.27 -22.86
CA PRO A 149 13.74 17.53 -24.12
C PRO A 149 15.19 17.22 -24.54
N ARG A 150 15.43 16.01 -25.05
CA ARG A 150 16.77 15.56 -25.45
C ARG A 150 17.38 16.44 -26.54
N GLY A 151 18.57 16.97 -26.24
CA GLY A 151 19.46 17.71 -27.14
C GLY A 151 20.54 18.40 -26.31
N SER A 152 21.77 18.49 -26.80
CA SER A 152 22.93 19.12 -26.13
C SER A 152 22.77 20.62 -25.81
N PHE A 153 21.59 21.19 -26.04
CA PHE A 153 21.33 22.62 -26.04
C PHE A 153 21.11 23.24 -24.65
N TRP A 154 20.60 22.47 -23.67
CA TRP A 154 20.35 22.93 -22.29
C TRP A 154 21.60 22.92 -21.39
N ARG A 155 22.57 22.02 -21.66
CA ARG A 155 23.88 22.06 -21.00
C ARG A 155 24.61 23.40 -21.28
N GLY A 156 24.38 23.98 -22.46
CA GLY A 156 24.86 25.31 -22.83
C GLY A 156 24.07 26.49 -22.24
N VAL A 157 22.87 26.25 -21.69
CA VAL A 157 22.06 27.20 -20.91
C VAL A 157 22.62 27.31 -19.50
N LEU A 158 22.81 26.18 -18.81
CA LEU A 158 23.36 26.19 -17.45
C LEU A 158 24.82 26.67 -17.39
N ASN A 159 25.64 26.32 -18.39
CA ASN A 159 27.00 26.86 -18.48
C ASN A 159 27.04 28.37 -18.78
N ARG A 160 25.96 28.95 -19.33
CA ARG A 160 25.83 30.41 -19.54
C ARG A 160 25.21 31.10 -18.34
N ALA A 161 24.15 30.54 -17.75
CA ALA A 161 23.54 31.03 -16.51
C ALA A 161 24.52 30.97 -15.34
N GLY A 162 25.29 29.88 -15.20
CA GLY A 162 26.37 29.76 -14.22
C GLY A 162 27.50 30.76 -14.47
N ARG A 163 27.90 31.00 -15.73
CA ARG A 163 28.89 32.04 -16.06
C ARG A 163 28.35 33.47 -15.84
N ALA A 164 27.09 33.72 -16.15
CA ALA A 164 26.43 34.99 -15.89
C ALA A 164 26.29 35.24 -14.38
N TYR A 165 25.96 34.21 -13.60
CA TYR A 165 25.96 34.24 -12.14
C TYR A 165 27.35 34.51 -11.58
N VAL A 166 28.39 33.81 -12.05
CA VAL A 166 29.80 34.09 -11.67
C VAL A 166 30.20 35.51 -12.06
N GLY A 167 29.76 36.02 -13.22
CA GLY A 167 30.01 37.41 -13.64
C GLY A 167 29.30 38.46 -12.78
N VAL A 168 28.06 38.19 -12.38
CA VAL A 168 27.26 39.05 -11.48
C VAL A 168 27.83 39.03 -10.06
N VAL A 169 28.26 37.86 -9.56
CA VAL A 169 28.91 37.70 -8.25
C VAL A 169 30.33 38.28 -8.23
N ALA A 170 31.08 38.17 -9.33
CA ALA A 170 32.40 38.82 -9.46
C ALA A 170 32.29 40.36 -9.53
N GLY A 171 31.15 40.90 -9.97
CA GLY A 171 30.86 42.34 -9.95
C GLY A 171 30.24 42.86 -8.66
N LEU A 172 29.74 41.99 -7.78
CA LEU A 172 29.08 42.32 -6.51
C LEU A 172 29.80 41.63 -5.35
N VAL A 173 30.66 42.38 -4.66
CA VAL A 173 31.45 41.91 -3.50
C VAL A 173 30.59 41.55 -2.27
N ALA A 174 29.24 41.59 -2.33
CA ALA A 174 28.43 41.67 -1.12
C ALA A 174 27.23 40.72 -0.95
N HIS A 175 26.76 39.94 -1.93
CA HIS A 175 25.55 39.11 -1.70
C HIS A 175 25.63 37.68 -2.28
N PRO A 176 25.88 36.65 -1.44
CA PRO A 176 25.54 35.28 -1.78
C PRO A 176 24.01 35.17 -1.78
N GLY A 177 23.40 35.04 -2.96
CA GLY A 177 21.95 35.00 -3.08
C GLY A 177 21.46 34.03 -4.14
N ALA A 178 20.46 33.25 -3.77
CA ALA A 178 19.61 32.45 -4.67
C ALA A 178 18.96 33.28 -5.79
N VAL A 179 18.71 34.57 -5.51
CA VAL A 179 17.86 35.45 -6.32
C VAL A 179 18.43 35.73 -7.72
N PRO A 180 19.70 36.19 -7.89
CA PRO A 180 20.30 36.36 -9.21
C PRO A 180 20.33 35.08 -10.05
N PHE A 181 20.54 33.92 -9.42
CA PHE A 181 20.59 32.65 -10.13
C PHE A 181 19.22 32.20 -10.63
N ILE A 182 18.20 32.25 -9.77
CA ILE A 182 16.81 31.93 -10.14
C ILE A 182 16.35 32.82 -11.30
N ASN A 183 16.67 34.12 -11.25
CA ASN A 183 16.37 35.05 -12.34
C ASN A 183 17.10 34.67 -13.63
N ALA A 184 18.39 34.32 -13.57
CA ALA A 184 19.15 33.91 -14.74
C ALA A 184 18.62 32.60 -15.37
N VAL A 185 18.26 31.60 -14.55
CA VAL A 185 17.66 30.35 -15.04
C VAL A 185 16.29 30.62 -15.67
N LEU A 186 15.46 31.44 -15.03
CA LEU A 186 14.14 31.79 -15.56
C LEU A 186 14.26 32.59 -16.86
N ASP A 187 15.12 33.61 -16.92
CA ASP A 187 15.28 34.45 -18.10
C ASP A 187 15.79 33.62 -19.29
N GLU A 188 16.66 32.63 -19.05
CA GLU A 188 17.14 31.73 -20.09
C GLU A 188 16.09 30.67 -20.50
N LEU A 189 15.31 30.12 -19.55
CA LEU A 189 14.16 29.25 -19.84
C LEU A 189 13.09 29.99 -20.65
N LEU A 190 12.77 31.22 -20.26
CA LEU A 190 11.84 32.09 -20.96
C LEU A 190 12.41 32.50 -22.31
N ALA A 191 13.69 32.81 -22.46
CA ALA A 191 14.26 33.20 -23.74
C ALA A 191 14.07 32.11 -24.82
N ARG A 192 14.07 30.84 -24.44
CA ARG A 192 14.10 29.68 -25.34
C ARG A 192 12.81 28.90 -25.47
N THR A 193 11.79 29.23 -24.67
CA THR A 193 10.44 28.69 -24.84
C THR A 193 9.70 29.45 -25.94
N SER A 194 8.75 28.79 -26.61
CA SER A 194 7.85 29.49 -27.54
C SER A 194 7.07 30.59 -26.79
N GLN A 195 6.53 31.58 -27.50
CA GLN A 195 5.74 32.64 -26.84
C GLN A 195 4.58 32.08 -26.01
N GLU A 196 3.92 31.03 -26.52
CA GLU A 196 2.90 30.27 -25.78
C GLU A 196 3.47 29.59 -24.53
N GLY A 197 4.65 28.96 -24.63
CA GLY A 197 5.34 28.36 -23.50
C GLY A 197 5.75 29.37 -22.43
N LYS A 198 6.21 30.56 -22.84
CA LYS A 198 6.54 31.68 -21.93
C LYS A 198 5.31 32.14 -21.17
N ALA A 199 4.21 32.40 -21.87
CA ALA A 199 2.95 32.82 -21.27
C ALA A 199 2.44 31.79 -20.26
N ALA A 200 2.56 30.51 -20.59
CA ALA A 200 2.04 29.43 -19.75
C ALA A 200 2.94 29.12 -18.53
N LEU A 201 4.27 29.34 -18.63
CA LEU A 201 5.18 29.31 -17.49
C LEU A 201 4.95 30.52 -16.57
N ALA A 202 4.78 31.71 -17.16
CA ALA A 202 4.51 32.95 -16.44
C ALA A 202 3.17 32.90 -15.69
N ALA A 203 2.12 32.38 -16.34
CA ALA A 203 0.81 32.18 -15.71
C ALA A 203 0.90 31.18 -14.54
N CYS A 204 1.55 30.03 -14.74
CA CYS A 204 1.72 29.01 -13.70
C CYS A 204 2.35 29.62 -12.43
N TYR A 205 3.54 30.20 -12.54
CA TYR A 205 4.22 30.74 -11.36
C TYR A 205 3.66 32.07 -10.86
N GLY A 206 2.91 32.81 -11.70
CA GLY A 206 2.15 33.98 -11.28
C GLY A 206 0.97 33.65 -10.36
N GLU A 207 0.45 32.41 -10.42
CA GLU A 207 -0.62 31.90 -9.54
C GLU A 207 -0.09 31.39 -8.17
N TYR A 208 1.23 31.28 -8.00
CA TYR A 208 1.80 30.81 -6.73
C TYR A 208 1.46 31.78 -5.58
N THR A 209 1.31 31.25 -4.36
CA THR A 209 0.97 32.06 -3.19
C THR A 209 2.04 33.14 -2.93
N GLY A 210 1.60 34.40 -2.85
CA GLY A 210 2.49 35.56 -2.71
C GLY A 210 3.14 36.04 -4.00
N ALA A 211 2.84 35.46 -5.17
CA ALA A 211 3.41 35.90 -6.46
C ALA A 211 2.77 37.18 -7.01
N GLY A 212 1.47 37.42 -6.72
CA GLY A 212 0.74 38.59 -7.22
C GLY A 212 0.69 38.70 -8.75
N GLY A 213 0.74 37.58 -9.47
CA GLY A 213 0.83 37.56 -10.94
C GLY A 213 2.26 37.70 -11.48
N HIS A 214 3.27 37.90 -10.64
CA HIS A 214 4.67 38.00 -11.06
C HIS A 214 5.39 36.64 -10.93
N PRO A 215 5.75 35.97 -12.04
CA PRO A 215 6.32 34.62 -11.99
C PRO A 215 7.68 34.52 -11.28
N LYS A 216 8.50 35.57 -11.37
CA LYS A 216 9.78 35.66 -10.64
C LYS A 216 9.57 35.64 -9.12
N LEU A 217 8.61 36.43 -8.64
CA LEU A 217 8.23 36.43 -7.23
C LEU A 217 7.64 35.09 -6.81
N GLY A 218 6.83 34.46 -7.66
CA GLY A 218 6.30 33.12 -7.40
C GLY A 218 7.37 32.05 -7.20
N LEU A 219 8.40 32.01 -8.06
CA LEU A 219 9.53 31.09 -7.89
C LEU A 219 10.35 31.39 -6.62
N HIS A 220 10.55 32.65 -6.28
CA HIS A 220 11.22 33.02 -5.02
C HIS A 220 10.40 32.61 -3.80
N SER A 221 9.10 32.86 -3.79
CA SER A 221 8.21 32.44 -2.72
C SER A 221 8.15 30.92 -2.60
N LEU A 222 8.20 30.20 -3.72
CA LEU A 222 8.27 28.73 -3.74
C LEU A 222 9.56 28.22 -3.09
N ALA A 223 10.71 28.75 -3.49
CA ALA A 223 12.00 28.40 -2.91
C ALA A 223 12.02 28.72 -1.40
N SER A 224 11.53 29.90 -1.01
CA SER A 224 11.44 30.34 0.38
C SER A 224 10.56 29.43 1.23
N HIS A 225 9.34 29.11 0.77
CA HIS A 225 8.44 28.18 1.47
C HIS A 225 9.06 26.78 1.60
N PHE A 226 9.79 26.31 0.58
CA PHE A 226 10.52 25.05 0.68
C PHE A 226 11.59 25.08 1.79
N GLN A 227 12.38 26.16 1.85
CA GLN A 227 13.42 26.32 2.88
C GLN A 227 12.84 26.44 4.30
N GLN A 228 11.68 27.09 4.45
CA GLN A 228 11.00 27.25 5.75
C GLN A 228 10.61 25.91 6.41
N GLY A 229 10.42 24.84 5.62
CA GLY A 229 10.01 23.54 6.15
C GLY A 229 8.53 23.49 6.55
N GLY A 230 8.16 22.46 7.31
CA GLY A 230 6.80 22.30 7.85
C GLY A 230 5.70 22.38 6.77
N GLU A 231 4.59 23.05 7.12
CA GLU A 231 3.44 23.25 6.22
C GLU A 231 3.80 24.08 4.97
N ALA A 232 4.69 25.07 5.10
CA ALA A 232 5.12 25.88 3.97
C ALA A 232 5.80 25.03 2.89
N ARG A 233 6.66 24.07 3.30
CA ARG A 233 7.27 23.11 2.38
C ARG A 233 6.23 22.21 1.73
N GLU A 234 5.22 21.75 2.47
CA GLU A 234 4.14 20.93 1.91
C GLU A 234 3.34 21.68 0.83
N VAL A 235 3.10 22.99 1.01
CA VAL A 235 2.48 23.85 -0.02
C VAL A 235 3.36 23.93 -1.27
N ALA A 236 4.67 24.12 -1.10
CA ALA A 236 5.62 24.16 -2.23
C ALA A 236 5.67 22.82 -2.98
N GLU A 237 5.76 21.71 -2.26
CA GLU A 237 5.75 20.34 -2.79
C GLU A 237 4.46 20.03 -3.56
N GLY A 238 3.31 20.38 -3.00
CA GLY A 238 2.01 20.23 -3.66
C GLY A 238 1.92 21.05 -4.95
N PHE A 239 2.43 22.29 -4.95
CA PHE A 239 2.47 23.13 -6.14
C PHE A 239 3.40 22.58 -7.23
N LEU A 240 4.54 21.98 -6.87
CA LEU A 240 5.41 21.31 -7.84
C LEU A 240 4.68 20.14 -8.51
N PHE A 241 3.88 19.38 -7.77
CA PHE A 241 3.06 18.33 -8.37
C PHE A 241 2.00 18.89 -9.33
N ARG A 242 1.39 20.01 -8.98
CA ARG A 242 0.49 20.74 -9.87
C ARG A 242 1.17 21.19 -11.16
N ALA A 243 2.39 21.73 -11.07
CA ALA A 243 3.19 22.13 -12.22
C ALA A 243 3.47 20.94 -13.17
N LEU A 244 3.80 19.77 -12.61
CA LEU A 244 3.95 18.53 -13.38
C LEU A 244 2.64 18.14 -14.10
N ARG A 245 1.50 18.17 -13.40
CA ARG A 245 0.20 17.86 -14.01
C ARG A 245 -0.17 18.83 -15.14
N GLN A 246 0.13 20.11 -14.98
CA GLN A 246 -0.07 21.13 -16.02
C GLN A 246 0.85 20.91 -17.23
N ASP A 247 2.09 20.46 -17.03
CA ASP A 247 2.98 20.06 -18.12
C ASP A 247 2.44 18.85 -18.89
N ILE A 248 1.92 17.84 -18.17
CA ILE A 248 1.28 16.68 -18.76
C ILE A 248 0.04 17.09 -19.57
N GLU A 249 -0.83 17.95 -19.03
CA GLU A 249 -2.00 18.45 -19.76
C GLU A 249 -1.59 19.23 -21.02
N ALA A 250 -0.59 20.12 -20.91
CA ALA A 250 -0.05 20.91 -22.01
C ALA A 250 0.43 20.03 -23.19
N ALA A 251 1.04 18.88 -22.89
CA ALA A 251 1.51 17.93 -23.90
C ALA A 251 0.37 17.34 -24.75
N TYR A 252 -0.86 17.31 -24.24
CA TYR A 252 -2.02 16.80 -24.95
C TYR A 252 -2.90 17.88 -25.58
N VAL A 253 -2.98 19.08 -25.00
CA VAL A 253 -3.80 20.17 -25.57
C VAL A 253 -3.11 20.92 -26.70
N SER A 254 -1.79 20.78 -26.85
CA SER A 254 -1.03 21.32 -27.98
C SER A 254 -1.55 20.75 -29.32
N LEU A 255 -1.36 21.51 -30.42
CA LEU A 255 -1.80 21.09 -31.76
C LEU A 255 -1.25 19.71 -32.15
N LEU A 256 0.06 19.50 -31.96
CA LEU A 256 0.71 18.20 -32.19
C LEU A 256 0.19 17.12 -31.22
N GLY A 257 -0.06 17.48 -29.95
CA GLY A 257 -0.61 16.59 -28.94
C GLY A 257 -1.99 16.07 -29.30
N ARG A 258 -2.90 16.93 -29.78
CA ARG A 258 -4.27 16.55 -30.19
C ARG A 258 -4.29 15.57 -31.37
N LEU A 259 -3.30 15.65 -32.26
CA LEU A 259 -3.19 14.79 -33.44
C LEU A 259 -2.50 13.46 -33.14
N SER A 260 -1.53 13.46 -32.23
CA SER A 260 -0.64 12.31 -31.99
C SER A 260 -0.96 11.52 -30.73
N ARG A 261 -1.58 12.13 -29.72
CA ARG A 261 -1.84 11.47 -28.43
C ARG A 261 -3.30 11.14 -28.28
N ALA A 262 -3.58 9.87 -27.99
CA ALA A 262 -4.91 9.38 -27.65
C ALA A 262 -4.89 8.71 -26.27
N GLY A 263 -6.00 8.81 -25.54
CA GLY A 263 -6.14 8.28 -24.18
C GLY A 263 -5.67 9.25 -23.09
N ARG A 264 -5.53 8.73 -21.88
CA ARG A 264 -5.14 9.46 -20.67
C ARG A 264 -3.83 8.90 -20.08
N PRO A 265 -2.88 9.77 -19.70
CA PRO A 265 -1.68 9.35 -18.99
C PRO A 265 -2.03 8.84 -17.59
N ALA A 266 -1.16 8.01 -17.02
CA ALA A 266 -1.39 7.38 -15.72
C ALA A 266 -0.22 7.59 -14.75
N LEU A 267 -0.55 7.82 -13.48
CA LEU A 267 0.37 7.75 -12.35
C LEU A 267 -0.10 6.63 -11.41
N LEU A 268 0.74 5.61 -11.26
CA LEU A 268 0.50 4.44 -10.45
C LEU A 268 1.35 4.54 -9.18
N LEU A 269 0.70 4.64 -8.02
CA LEU A 269 1.35 4.77 -6.72
C LEU A 269 1.12 3.50 -5.90
N ASP A 270 2.17 2.70 -5.72
CA ASP A 270 2.14 1.57 -4.79
C ASP A 270 2.52 2.01 -3.37
N HIS A 271 2.03 1.30 -2.36
CA HIS A 271 2.12 1.65 -0.94
C HIS A 271 1.74 3.12 -0.64
N ALA A 272 0.71 3.63 -1.32
CA ALA A 272 0.32 5.04 -1.27
C ALA A 272 -0.43 5.44 0.02
N ASP A 273 -0.74 4.48 0.87
CA ASP A 273 -1.30 4.71 2.19
C ASP A 273 -0.27 5.25 3.21
N ASN A 274 1.01 5.28 2.86
CA ASN A 274 2.07 5.85 3.72
C ASN A 274 2.17 7.39 3.65
N ALA A 275 3.02 8.01 4.48
CA ALA A 275 3.20 9.47 4.53
C ALA A 275 3.51 10.10 3.18
N LEU A 276 4.38 9.47 2.39
CA LEU A 276 4.74 9.95 1.05
C LEU A 276 3.54 9.90 0.11
N GLY A 277 2.83 8.76 0.07
CA GLY A 277 1.62 8.62 -0.75
C GLY A 277 0.55 9.63 -0.36
N ARG A 278 0.30 9.83 0.94
CA ARG A 278 -0.62 10.88 1.44
C ARG A 278 -0.20 12.28 1.00
N ARG A 279 1.10 12.60 1.05
CA ARG A 279 1.65 13.88 0.58
C ARG A 279 1.49 14.10 -0.92
N LEU A 280 1.45 13.04 -1.72
CA LEU A 280 1.18 13.13 -3.17
C LEU A 280 -0.31 13.20 -3.49
N LEU A 281 -1.14 12.42 -2.78
CA LEU A 281 -2.58 12.32 -3.05
C LEU A 281 -3.35 13.57 -2.61
N ARG A 282 -3.01 14.16 -1.46
CA ARG A 282 -3.72 15.32 -0.91
C ARG A 282 -3.73 16.52 -1.88
N PRO A 283 -2.60 17.01 -2.42
CA PRO A 283 -2.60 18.10 -3.39
C PRO A 283 -3.49 17.82 -4.61
N VAL A 284 -3.50 16.57 -5.09
CA VAL A 284 -4.31 16.19 -6.26
C VAL A 284 -5.80 16.31 -5.99
N LEU A 285 -6.23 15.81 -4.84
CA LEU A 285 -7.63 15.82 -4.42
C LEU A 285 -8.11 17.25 -4.18
N GLU A 286 -7.31 18.07 -3.50
CA GLU A 286 -7.66 19.45 -3.23
C GLU A 286 -7.65 20.32 -4.49
N ASP A 287 -6.69 20.15 -5.40
CA ASP A 287 -6.65 20.89 -6.66
C ASP A 287 -7.89 20.59 -7.53
N ARG A 288 -8.31 19.32 -7.59
CA ARG A 288 -9.52 18.95 -8.34
C ARG A 288 -10.79 19.47 -7.68
N GLU A 289 -10.83 19.56 -6.35
CA GLU A 289 -11.92 20.22 -5.63
C GLU A 289 -11.99 21.73 -5.95
N ARG A 290 -10.84 22.38 -6.14
CA ARG A 290 -10.74 23.79 -6.57
C ARG A 290 -11.00 24.01 -8.07
N GLY A 291 -11.37 22.96 -8.81
CA GLY A 291 -11.65 23.04 -10.25
C GLY A 291 -10.42 22.95 -11.15
N HIS A 292 -9.23 22.68 -10.60
CA HIS A 292 -8.01 22.44 -11.38
C HIS A 292 -8.00 20.99 -11.90
N HIS A 293 -8.91 20.70 -12.83
CA HIS A 293 -9.03 19.39 -13.46
C HIS A 293 -7.91 19.14 -14.48
N ASP A 294 -7.62 17.87 -14.70
CA ASP A 294 -6.54 17.38 -15.54
C ASP A 294 -6.87 15.98 -16.08
N ARG A 295 -6.17 15.53 -17.11
CA ARG A 295 -6.39 14.20 -17.68
C ARG A 295 -5.59 13.07 -17.03
N LEU A 296 -4.76 13.31 -16.01
CA LEU A 296 -3.91 12.30 -15.38
C LEU A 296 -4.78 11.34 -14.55
N VAL A 297 -4.80 10.07 -14.93
CA VAL A 297 -5.42 9.03 -14.10
C VAL A 297 -4.46 8.68 -12.97
N VAL A 298 -4.87 8.90 -11.72
CA VAL A 298 -4.09 8.53 -10.53
C VAL A 298 -4.70 7.28 -9.94
N MET A 299 -3.92 6.20 -9.91
CA MET A 299 -4.28 4.94 -9.24
C MET A 299 -3.30 4.70 -8.10
N ALA A 300 -3.82 4.52 -6.89
CA ALA A 300 -3.02 4.36 -5.68
C ALA A 300 -3.44 3.10 -4.93
N THR A 301 -2.51 2.45 -4.22
CA THR A 301 -2.84 1.32 -3.35
C THR A 301 -3.00 1.79 -1.90
N ALA A 302 -4.00 1.23 -1.21
CA ALA A 302 -4.22 1.46 0.21
C ALA A 302 -4.57 0.15 0.92
N ARG A 303 -4.08 -0.04 2.14
CA ARG A 303 -4.38 -1.26 2.93
C ARG A 303 -5.77 -1.22 3.55
N ARG A 304 -6.15 -0.07 4.11
CA ARG A 304 -7.45 0.09 4.75
C ARG A 304 -8.57 0.04 3.74
N GLU A 305 -9.65 -0.58 4.17
CA GLU A 305 -10.89 -0.72 3.41
C GLU A 305 -11.54 0.61 3.07
N ASP A 306 -11.42 1.60 3.95
CA ASP A 306 -11.94 2.96 3.78
C ASP A 306 -10.99 3.90 3.01
N GLY A 307 -9.85 3.41 2.53
CA GLY A 307 -8.85 4.20 1.83
C GLY A 307 -7.92 5.02 2.75
N GLY A 308 -8.21 5.10 4.05
CA GLY A 308 -7.34 5.72 5.05
C GLY A 308 -7.93 6.95 5.75
N ARG A 309 -7.51 7.16 7.01
CA ARG A 309 -8.01 8.24 7.89
C ARG A 309 -7.82 9.65 7.30
N PHE A 310 -6.78 9.86 6.48
CA PHE A 310 -6.47 11.17 5.90
C PHE A 310 -7.52 11.70 4.90
N LEU A 311 -8.44 10.82 4.45
CA LEU A 311 -9.53 11.21 3.56
C LEU A 311 -10.66 11.96 4.28
N TYR A 312 -10.73 11.82 5.61
CA TYR A 312 -11.81 12.30 6.44
C TYR A 312 -11.32 13.44 7.35
N HIS A 313 -12.23 14.30 7.79
CA HIS A 313 -11.92 15.31 8.81
C HIS A 313 -11.71 14.66 10.18
N VAL A 314 -10.79 15.24 10.96
CA VAL A 314 -10.53 14.80 12.34
C VAL A 314 -11.81 14.94 13.16
N GLY A 315 -12.29 13.82 13.73
CA GLY A 315 -13.51 13.78 14.56
C GLY A 315 -14.81 13.46 13.82
N GLY A 316 -14.79 13.34 12.48
CA GLY A 316 -15.94 12.90 11.70
C GLY A 316 -15.89 11.40 11.41
N THR A 317 -16.55 10.57 12.20
CA THR A 317 -16.95 9.22 11.75
C THR A 317 -18.06 9.40 10.73
N ALA A 318 -17.76 9.20 9.45
CA ALA A 318 -18.70 9.29 8.32
C ALA A 318 -19.57 10.56 8.38
N GLY A 319 -19.16 11.59 7.63
CA GLY A 319 -20.10 12.66 7.25
C GLY A 319 -21.38 12.06 6.66
N THR A 320 -22.40 12.89 6.46
CA THR A 320 -23.59 12.57 5.67
C THR A 320 -23.24 11.68 4.47
N ASP A 321 -24.09 10.72 4.06
CA ASP A 321 -23.79 9.73 2.98
C ASP A 321 -23.07 10.33 1.74
N ASP A 322 -23.34 11.60 1.42
CA ASP A 322 -22.69 12.38 0.35
C ASP A 322 -21.16 12.56 0.49
N ASP A 323 -20.59 12.38 1.69
CA ASP A 323 -19.17 12.53 1.98
C ASP A 323 -18.43 11.18 2.01
N ALA A 324 -19.15 10.06 1.92
CA ALA A 324 -18.53 8.75 1.80
C ALA A 324 -17.95 8.57 0.39
N PRO A 325 -16.73 7.99 0.26
CA PRO A 325 -16.18 7.70 -1.05
C PRO A 325 -17.00 6.58 -1.73
N VAL A 326 -17.17 6.69 -3.05
CA VAL A 326 -17.86 5.64 -3.81
C VAL A 326 -17.06 4.35 -3.73
N ASN A 327 -17.71 3.26 -3.32
CA ASN A 327 -17.10 1.95 -3.17
C ASN A 327 -17.62 0.99 -4.24
N TRP A 328 -16.72 0.34 -4.96
CA TRP A 328 -17.06 -0.59 -6.04
C TRP A 328 -16.24 -1.87 -5.96
N ARG A 329 -16.90 -3.00 -6.20
CA ARG A 329 -16.26 -4.31 -6.32
C ARG A 329 -16.42 -4.84 -7.74
N PRO A 330 -15.38 -5.43 -8.34
CA PRO A 330 -15.50 -6.10 -9.65
C PRO A 330 -16.57 -7.21 -9.68
N SER A 331 -16.86 -7.82 -8.54
CA SER A 331 -17.92 -8.83 -8.38
C SER A 331 -19.31 -8.29 -8.67
N ASP A 332 -19.56 -7.01 -8.38
CA ASP A 332 -20.89 -6.39 -8.43
C ASP A 332 -21.40 -6.25 -9.87
N GLY A 333 -20.49 -6.34 -10.84
CA GLY A 333 -20.79 -6.16 -12.26
C GLY A 333 -20.85 -4.69 -12.68
N GLY A 334 -20.87 -4.47 -13.99
CA GLY A 334 -20.85 -3.13 -14.57
C GLY A 334 -19.57 -2.33 -14.28
N LEU A 335 -19.58 -1.05 -14.65
CA LEU A 335 -18.53 -0.09 -14.35
C LEU A 335 -19.00 0.85 -13.23
N PRO A 336 -18.09 1.35 -12.37
CA PRO A 336 -18.44 2.24 -11.28
C PRO A 336 -19.02 3.56 -11.80
N GLN A 337 -20.19 3.94 -11.32
CA GLN A 337 -20.73 5.28 -11.51
C GLN A 337 -20.13 6.20 -10.44
N TRP A 338 -19.41 7.23 -10.88
CA TRP A 338 -18.80 8.21 -10.00
C TRP A 338 -18.99 9.60 -10.59
N SER A 339 -19.37 10.53 -9.72
CA SER A 339 -19.37 11.97 -9.95
C SER A 339 -19.07 12.64 -8.62
N ARG A 340 -18.27 13.70 -8.64
CA ARG A 340 -18.06 14.51 -7.44
C ARG A 340 -19.40 15.10 -6.99
N PRO A 341 -19.78 14.97 -5.71
CA PRO A 341 -21.00 15.59 -5.22
C PRO A 341 -20.88 17.12 -5.27
N SER A 342 -21.99 17.80 -5.51
CA SER A 342 -22.05 19.26 -5.56
C SER A 342 -21.93 19.90 -4.17
N GLY A 343 -21.59 21.19 -4.11
CA GLY A 343 -21.68 21.99 -2.88
C GLY A 343 -20.47 21.94 -1.94
N GLY A 344 -19.34 21.38 -2.37
CA GLY A 344 -18.09 21.42 -1.59
C GLY A 344 -17.53 22.84 -1.46
N ILE A 345 -17.06 23.19 -0.27
CA ILE A 345 -16.28 24.41 -0.01
C ILE A 345 -14.80 23.98 0.06
N PRO A 346 -13.95 24.40 -0.89
CA PRO A 346 -12.55 24.01 -0.88
C PRO A 346 -11.85 24.29 0.45
N GLY A 347 -11.18 23.28 1.01
CA GLY A 347 -10.49 23.36 2.30
C GLY A 347 -11.33 23.02 3.53
N LEU A 348 -12.67 22.98 3.41
CA LEU A 348 -13.59 22.56 4.47
C LEU A 348 -14.33 21.25 4.15
N THR A 349 -14.05 20.69 2.98
CA THR A 349 -14.72 19.50 2.44
C THR A 349 -13.78 18.29 2.52
N PRO A 350 -14.29 17.10 2.88
CA PRO A 350 -13.45 15.92 3.03
C PRO A 350 -12.90 15.45 1.69
N LEU A 351 -11.67 14.95 1.69
CA LEU A 351 -10.98 14.51 0.48
C LEU A 351 -11.60 13.23 -0.13
N SER A 352 -12.36 12.47 0.68
CA SER A 352 -13.10 11.27 0.26
C SER A 352 -14.01 11.49 -0.95
N ARG A 353 -14.57 12.69 -1.13
CA ARG A 353 -15.46 13.02 -2.27
C ARG A 353 -14.76 12.94 -3.63
N GLY A 354 -13.44 13.13 -3.66
CA GLY A 354 -12.62 13.00 -4.87
C GLY A 354 -12.14 11.58 -5.16
N VAL A 355 -12.62 10.57 -4.42
CA VAL A 355 -12.07 9.21 -4.42
C VAL A 355 -13.08 8.18 -4.91
N LEU A 356 -12.58 7.21 -5.69
CA LEU A 356 -13.25 5.96 -6.02
C LEU A 356 -12.47 4.81 -5.35
N LEU A 357 -13.11 4.12 -4.40
CA LEU A 357 -12.56 2.91 -3.78
C LEU A 357 -12.87 1.70 -4.67
N VAL A 358 -11.82 1.02 -5.11
CA VAL A 358 -11.90 -0.23 -5.87
C VAL A 358 -11.41 -1.36 -4.98
N ARG A 359 -12.33 -2.23 -4.60
CA ARG A 359 -12.04 -3.38 -3.74
C ARG A 359 -11.33 -4.45 -4.53
N MET A 360 -10.14 -4.83 -4.09
CA MET A 360 -9.38 -5.89 -4.75
C MET A 360 -10.16 -7.21 -4.68
N PRO A 361 -10.33 -7.90 -5.82
CA PRO A 361 -11.03 -9.17 -5.86
C PRO A 361 -10.22 -10.26 -5.16
N MET A 362 -10.91 -11.13 -4.42
CA MET A 362 -10.36 -12.41 -3.96
C MET A 362 -10.60 -13.47 -5.04
N LEU A 363 -9.70 -14.45 -5.11
CA LEU A 363 -9.83 -15.56 -6.05
C LEU A 363 -10.98 -16.48 -5.65
N THR A 364 -11.82 -16.85 -6.61
CA THR A 364 -12.85 -17.88 -6.42
C THR A 364 -12.21 -19.26 -6.25
N ARG A 365 -12.95 -20.25 -5.72
CA ARG A 365 -12.46 -21.64 -5.61
C ARG A 365 -11.99 -22.20 -6.95
N ASP A 366 -12.68 -21.89 -8.04
CA ASP A 366 -12.30 -22.34 -9.38
C ASP A 366 -11.03 -21.65 -9.89
N GLN A 367 -10.82 -20.37 -9.56
CA GLN A 367 -9.59 -19.66 -9.89
C GLN A 367 -8.41 -20.21 -9.06
N GLN A 368 -8.63 -20.50 -7.78
CA GLN A 368 -7.63 -21.13 -6.91
C GLN A 368 -7.23 -22.50 -7.46
N SER A 369 -8.20 -23.37 -7.77
CA SER A 369 -7.97 -24.72 -8.28
C SER A 369 -7.26 -24.72 -9.64
N ARG A 370 -7.60 -23.77 -10.53
CA ARG A 370 -6.90 -23.61 -11.81
C ARG A 370 -5.45 -23.16 -11.64
N GLU A 371 -5.19 -22.25 -10.71
CA GLU A 371 -3.83 -21.79 -10.43
C GLU A 371 -2.97 -22.89 -9.79
N THR A 372 -3.53 -23.64 -8.84
CA THR A 372 -2.82 -24.77 -8.21
C THR A 372 -2.51 -25.84 -9.24
N ALA A 373 -3.49 -26.24 -10.07
CA ALA A 373 -3.28 -27.20 -11.15
C ALA A 373 -2.20 -26.73 -12.15
N ARG A 374 -2.18 -25.44 -12.50
CA ARG A 374 -1.17 -24.85 -13.38
C ARG A 374 0.25 -24.98 -12.79
N LEU A 375 0.42 -24.67 -11.51
CA LEU A 375 1.72 -24.77 -10.82
C LEU A 375 2.17 -26.23 -10.66
N GLN A 376 1.20 -27.15 -10.52
CA GLN A 376 1.42 -28.60 -10.42
C GLN A 376 1.61 -29.31 -11.77
N ALA A 377 1.37 -28.64 -12.91
CA ALA A 377 1.33 -29.24 -14.26
C ALA A 377 2.59 -30.01 -14.70
N ARG A 378 3.66 -30.01 -13.89
CA ARG A 378 4.87 -30.84 -14.06
C ARG A 378 4.80 -32.22 -13.39
N ARG A 379 3.71 -32.61 -12.73
CA ARG A 379 3.57 -33.91 -12.05
C ARG A 379 2.28 -34.66 -12.46
N ALA A 380 2.42 -35.95 -12.74
CA ALA A 380 1.31 -36.84 -13.02
C ALA A 380 0.45 -37.06 -11.76
N LEU A 381 -0.86 -36.98 -11.94
CA LEU A 381 -1.91 -37.05 -10.93
C LEU A 381 -1.78 -38.32 -10.06
N GLY A 382 -1.45 -38.14 -8.78
CA GLY A 382 -1.72 -39.12 -7.72
C GLY A 382 -3.08 -38.83 -7.07
N ASP A 383 -3.64 -39.86 -6.42
CA ASP A 383 -4.88 -39.90 -5.60
C ASP A 383 -5.71 -38.60 -5.50
N ASN A 384 -6.90 -38.61 -6.13
CA ASN A 384 -7.88 -37.51 -6.10
C ASN A 384 -8.22 -37.03 -4.68
N ALA A 385 -8.18 -37.91 -3.67
CA ALA A 385 -8.49 -37.53 -2.29
C ALA A 385 -7.44 -36.60 -1.68
N ALA A 386 -6.15 -36.83 -1.97
CA ALA A 386 -5.06 -35.97 -1.51
C ALA A 386 -5.14 -34.57 -2.16
N GLN A 387 -5.47 -34.52 -3.45
CA GLN A 387 -5.65 -33.25 -4.16
C GLN A 387 -6.81 -32.41 -3.58
N LEU A 388 -7.96 -33.04 -3.30
CA LEU A 388 -9.09 -32.35 -2.68
C LEU A 388 -8.75 -31.79 -1.28
N ARG A 389 -7.95 -32.52 -0.49
CA ARG A 389 -7.48 -32.03 0.82
C ARG A 389 -6.57 -30.82 0.67
N ILE A 390 -5.65 -30.85 -0.29
CA ILE A 390 -4.74 -29.74 -0.60
C ILE A 390 -5.52 -28.51 -1.04
N ASP A 391 -6.43 -28.64 -2.00
CA ASP A 391 -7.22 -27.52 -2.50
C ASP A 391 -8.10 -26.92 -1.39
N SER A 392 -8.67 -27.77 -0.52
CA SER A 392 -9.39 -27.34 0.69
C SER A 392 -8.48 -26.62 1.70
N GLY A 393 -7.26 -27.12 1.92
CA GLY A 393 -6.25 -26.47 2.76
C GLY A 393 -5.84 -25.10 2.24
N ILE A 394 -5.57 -24.99 0.94
CA ILE A 394 -5.27 -23.72 0.25
C ILE A 394 -6.43 -22.76 0.40
N HIS A 395 -7.66 -23.22 0.18
CA HIS A 395 -8.84 -22.39 0.31
C HIS A 395 -8.99 -21.80 1.72
N ARG A 396 -8.86 -22.65 2.76
CA ARG A 396 -8.95 -22.23 4.16
C ARG A 396 -7.81 -21.29 4.57
N LEU A 397 -6.57 -21.59 4.19
CA LEU A 397 -5.39 -20.83 4.59
C LEU A 397 -5.26 -19.51 3.85
N SER A 398 -5.67 -19.45 2.58
CA SER A 398 -5.49 -18.26 1.76
C SER A 398 -6.64 -17.26 1.86
N GLY A 399 -7.85 -17.72 2.17
CA GLY A 399 -9.06 -16.90 2.04
C GLY A 399 -9.26 -16.34 0.62
N GLY A 400 -8.63 -16.94 -0.40
CA GLY A 400 -8.62 -16.45 -1.77
C GLY A 400 -7.65 -15.30 -2.06
N ARG A 401 -6.76 -14.93 -1.15
CA ARG A 401 -5.75 -13.89 -1.41
C ARG A 401 -4.73 -14.37 -2.45
N PRO A 402 -4.53 -13.66 -3.57
CA PRO A 402 -3.65 -14.11 -4.66
C PRO A 402 -2.22 -14.48 -4.22
N LEU A 403 -1.61 -13.70 -3.31
CA LEU A 403 -0.26 -14.00 -2.83
C LEU A 403 -0.21 -15.33 -2.05
N PHE A 404 -1.19 -15.55 -1.17
CA PHE A 404 -1.29 -16.81 -0.43
C PHE A 404 -1.49 -17.99 -1.36
N VAL A 405 -2.43 -17.88 -2.30
CA VAL A 405 -2.75 -18.96 -3.26
C VAL A 405 -1.52 -19.30 -4.09
N THR A 406 -0.79 -18.30 -4.57
CA THR A 406 0.43 -18.50 -5.37
C THR A 406 1.49 -19.23 -4.54
N ARG A 407 1.81 -18.74 -3.33
CA ARG A 407 2.83 -19.33 -2.46
C ARG A 407 2.49 -20.74 -2.01
N LEU A 408 1.23 -20.97 -1.64
CA LEU A 408 0.78 -22.31 -1.26
C LEU A 408 0.73 -23.26 -2.46
N GLY A 409 0.39 -22.78 -3.66
CA GLY A 409 0.49 -23.57 -4.89
C GLY A 409 1.93 -23.92 -5.27
N GLU A 410 2.89 -23.01 -5.05
CA GLU A 410 4.32 -23.32 -5.19
C GLU A 410 4.76 -24.39 -4.18
N ALA A 411 4.26 -24.32 -2.95
CA ALA A 411 4.50 -25.32 -1.91
C ALA A 411 3.94 -26.70 -2.28
N THR A 412 2.74 -26.80 -2.84
CA THR A 412 2.19 -28.08 -3.27
C THR A 412 2.99 -28.70 -4.41
N ALA A 413 3.52 -27.87 -5.32
CA ALA A 413 4.43 -28.33 -6.37
C ALA A 413 5.74 -28.90 -5.81
N ALA A 414 6.19 -28.46 -4.62
CA ALA A 414 7.38 -28.98 -3.95
C ALA A 414 7.11 -30.30 -3.19
N LEU A 415 5.94 -30.45 -2.56
CA LEU A 415 5.60 -31.60 -1.70
C LEU A 415 5.44 -32.91 -2.48
N THR A 416 6.02 -34.00 -1.98
CA THR A 416 5.79 -35.36 -2.48
C THR A 416 4.93 -36.11 -1.47
N PHE A 417 3.61 -36.06 -1.63
CA PHE A 417 2.70 -36.84 -0.78
C PHE A 417 2.76 -38.32 -1.23
N ARG A 418 3.50 -39.14 -0.49
CA ARG A 418 3.67 -40.58 -0.79
C ARG A 418 2.69 -41.48 -0.04
N GLU A 419 2.01 -40.98 1.00
CA GLU A 419 1.15 -41.77 1.88
C GLU A 419 -0.27 -41.19 1.97
N SER A 420 -1.27 -42.07 2.05
CA SER A 420 -2.68 -41.70 2.22
C SER A 420 -2.92 -41.30 3.67
N GLY A 421 -2.66 -40.03 3.98
CA GLY A 421 -2.67 -39.47 5.33
C GLY A 421 -1.76 -38.24 5.46
N ALA A 422 -0.75 -38.15 4.58
CA ALA A 422 0.06 -36.95 4.41
C ALA A 422 -0.73 -35.83 3.70
N GLY A 423 -0.54 -34.57 4.09
CA GLY A 423 -1.28 -33.43 3.49
C GLY A 423 -2.07 -32.60 4.48
N THR A 424 -1.63 -32.51 5.73
CA THR A 424 -2.21 -31.58 6.69
C THR A 424 -1.90 -30.13 6.29
N ASP A 425 -2.68 -29.18 6.81
CA ASP A 425 -2.39 -27.75 6.65
C ASP A 425 -0.96 -27.41 7.15
N TRP A 426 -0.41 -28.18 8.10
CA TRP A 426 0.94 -28.02 8.64
C TRP A 426 2.03 -28.48 7.69
N ASP A 427 1.82 -29.61 7.01
CA ASP A 427 2.73 -30.12 5.99
C ASP A 427 2.84 -29.12 4.84
N LEU A 428 1.69 -28.58 4.42
CA LEU A 428 1.62 -27.54 3.40
C LEU A 428 2.40 -26.29 3.82
N LEU A 429 2.19 -25.81 5.05
CA LEU A 429 2.90 -24.65 5.61
C LEU A 429 4.40 -24.90 5.86
N GLY A 430 4.80 -26.17 6.03
CA GLY A 430 6.18 -26.60 6.22
C GLY A 430 6.95 -26.87 4.93
N ALA A 431 6.26 -26.98 3.80
CA ALA A 431 6.86 -27.20 2.50
C ALA A 431 7.90 -26.14 2.15
N ARG A 432 9.08 -26.57 1.70
CA ARG A 432 10.16 -25.66 1.29
C ARG A 432 9.95 -25.25 -0.16
N VAL A 433 9.80 -23.95 -0.38
CA VAL A 433 9.69 -23.33 -1.69
C VAL A 433 11.01 -22.63 -1.99
N ARG A 434 11.55 -22.85 -3.19
CA ARG A 434 12.71 -22.11 -3.67
C ARG A 434 12.30 -20.68 -3.98
N SER A 435 13.02 -19.72 -3.42
CA SER A 435 12.79 -18.29 -3.66
C SER A 435 14.12 -17.66 -4.08
N GLY A 436 14.17 -17.08 -5.29
CA GLY A 436 15.40 -16.49 -5.82
C GLY A 436 16.53 -17.51 -6.00
N GLU A 437 17.74 -17.14 -5.56
CA GLU A 437 18.97 -17.93 -5.69
C GLU A 437 19.15 -18.97 -4.56
N ASP A 438 18.24 -19.03 -3.57
CA ASP A 438 18.32 -19.99 -2.46
C ASP A 438 18.01 -21.42 -2.94
N ALA A 439 19.08 -22.22 -3.06
CA ALA A 439 19.02 -23.60 -3.53
C ALA A 439 18.30 -24.55 -2.56
N GLU A 440 18.36 -24.29 -1.25
CA GLU A 440 17.73 -25.14 -0.22
C GLU A 440 16.24 -24.83 -0.04
N GLY A 441 15.84 -23.60 -0.37
CA GLY A 441 14.48 -23.13 -0.23
C GLY A 441 14.05 -22.93 1.23
N ARG A 442 12.99 -22.15 1.42
CA ARG A 442 12.47 -21.76 2.74
C ARG A 442 11.05 -22.29 2.94
N PRO A 443 10.65 -22.62 4.18
CA PRO A 443 9.27 -22.99 4.47
C PRO A 443 8.31 -21.90 3.99
N VAL A 444 7.23 -22.29 3.29
CA VAL A 444 6.27 -21.33 2.73
C VAL A 444 5.64 -20.43 3.80
N ALA A 445 5.45 -20.94 5.02
CA ALA A 445 4.97 -20.14 6.13
C ALA A 445 5.91 -18.97 6.47
N GLU A 446 7.22 -19.18 6.42
CA GLU A 446 8.20 -18.13 6.71
C GLU A 446 8.27 -17.11 5.57
N LEU A 447 8.17 -17.57 4.32
CA LEU A 447 8.07 -16.69 3.16
C LEU A 447 6.81 -15.81 3.22
N LEU A 448 5.67 -16.40 3.61
CA LEU A 448 4.42 -15.66 3.78
C LEU A 448 4.50 -14.65 4.92
N LEU A 449 5.05 -15.01 6.08
CA LEU A 449 5.23 -14.07 7.19
C LEU A 449 6.20 -12.92 6.82
N ASP A 450 7.27 -13.23 6.08
CA ASP A 450 8.20 -12.22 5.58
C ASP A 450 7.50 -11.24 4.61
N ASP A 451 6.81 -11.78 3.59
CA ASP A 451 6.13 -11.00 2.56
C ASP A 451 4.94 -10.19 3.14
N LEU A 452 4.19 -10.71 4.13
CA LEU A 452 2.95 -10.11 4.64
C LEU A 452 3.13 -9.22 5.87
N VAL A 453 4.13 -9.49 6.71
CA VAL A 453 4.30 -8.84 8.02
C VAL A 453 5.64 -8.11 8.09
N VAL A 454 6.76 -8.82 7.88
CA VAL A 454 8.11 -8.27 8.13
C VAL A 454 8.45 -7.15 7.15
N ARG A 455 8.20 -7.35 5.86
CA ARG A 455 8.45 -6.32 4.83
C ARG A 455 7.39 -5.23 4.78
N GLN A 456 6.31 -5.39 5.54
CA GLN A 456 5.16 -4.50 5.50
C GLN A 456 4.74 -4.04 6.92
N PRO A 457 5.67 -3.53 7.75
CA PRO A 457 5.32 -3.11 9.11
C PRO A 457 4.27 -1.99 9.06
N PRO A 458 3.41 -1.88 10.09
CA PRO A 458 2.54 -0.72 10.24
C PRO A 458 3.37 0.56 10.25
N GLU A 459 2.90 1.61 9.57
CA GLU A 459 3.66 2.86 9.46
C GLU A 459 3.84 3.55 10.82
N GLU A 460 2.79 3.57 11.64
CA GLU A 460 2.80 4.14 12.98
C GLU A 460 3.40 3.20 14.05
N LEU A 461 4.06 2.11 13.63
CA LEU A 461 4.78 1.24 14.54
C LEU A 461 6.09 1.93 14.98
N PRO A 462 6.32 2.11 16.29
CA PRO A 462 7.57 2.69 16.79
C PRO A 462 8.80 1.92 16.27
N PRO A 463 9.87 2.61 15.82
CA PRO A 463 11.09 1.96 15.32
C PRO A 463 11.65 0.88 16.24
N GLU A 464 11.59 1.12 17.55
CA GLU A 464 12.08 0.26 18.64
C GLU A 464 11.32 -1.08 18.68
N GLN A 465 10.07 -1.09 18.24
CA GLN A 465 9.20 -2.27 18.24
C GLN A 465 9.29 -3.08 16.93
N ARG A 466 9.91 -2.54 15.87
CA ARG A 466 9.98 -3.21 14.55
C ARG A 466 10.64 -4.57 14.61
N GLY A 467 11.72 -4.71 15.39
CA GLY A 467 12.44 -5.98 15.54
C GLY A 467 11.64 -7.08 16.25
N HIS A 468 10.61 -6.71 17.02
CA HIS A 468 9.83 -7.63 17.84
C HIS A 468 8.38 -7.79 17.39
N TRP A 469 7.96 -7.03 16.38
CA TRP A 469 6.58 -7.02 15.89
C TRP A 469 6.05 -8.42 15.57
N LEU A 470 6.83 -9.22 14.84
CA LEU A 470 6.44 -10.58 14.49
C LEU A 470 6.34 -11.50 15.71
N ASP A 471 7.20 -11.32 16.71
CA ASP A 471 7.17 -12.12 17.95
C ASP A 471 5.93 -11.76 18.79
N LEU A 472 5.63 -10.46 18.92
CA LEU A 472 4.41 -9.98 19.60
C LEU A 472 3.15 -10.57 18.94
N LEU A 473 3.05 -10.51 17.61
CA LEU A 473 1.92 -11.10 16.88
C LEU A 473 1.87 -12.63 17.03
N SER A 474 3.01 -13.30 17.16
CA SER A 474 3.06 -14.75 17.36
C SER A 474 2.42 -15.15 18.69
N HIS A 475 2.78 -14.47 19.78
CA HIS A 475 2.14 -14.66 21.09
C HIS A 475 0.65 -14.32 21.05
N LEU A 476 0.27 -13.19 20.44
CA LEU A 476 -1.12 -12.76 20.34
C LEU A 476 -2.02 -13.65 19.47
N SER A 477 -1.46 -14.59 18.73
CA SER A 477 -2.23 -15.48 17.85
C SER A 477 -3.17 -16.44 18.59
N VAL A 478 -2.93 -16.67 19.89
CA VAL A 478 -3.78 -17.51 20.75
C VAL A 478 -4.85 -16.71 21.51
N ALA A 479 -4.84 -15.38 21.43
CA ALA A 479 -5.81 -14.51 22.08
C ALA A 479 -7.16 -14.44 21.34
N HIS A 480 -8.26 -14.53 22.08
CA HIS A 480 -9.62 -14.42 21.54
C HIS A 480 -10.12 -12.97 21.52
N ASP A 481 -9.77 -12.19 22.54
CA ASP A 481 -10.20 -10.80 22.70
C ASP A 481 -9.03 -9.88 23.15
N ALA A 482 -9.36 -8.62 23.43
CA ALA A 482 -8.40 -7.64 23.91
C ALA A 482 -7.91 -7.93 25.34
N GLU A 483 -8.69 -8.64 26.17
CA GLU A 483 -8.33 -8.98 27.54
C GLU A 483 -7.27 -10.09 27.55
N CYS A 484 -7.52 -11.20 26.85
CA CYS A 484 -6.55 -12.25 26.52
C CYS A 484 -5.23 -11.65 26.02
N ALA A 485 -5.35 -10.77 25.02
CA ALA A 485 -4.20 -10.11 24.43
C ALA A 485 -3.44 -9.27 25.46
N GLN A 486 -4.15 -8.56 26.33
CA GLN A 486 -3.52 -7.72 27.36
C GLN A 486 -2.81 -8.56 28.42
N VAL A 487 -3.33 -9.73 28.80
CA VAL A 487 -2.67 -10.68 29.72
C VAL A 487 -1.35 -11.16 29.12
N LEU A 488 -1.37 -11.68 27.89
CA LEU A 488 -0.15 -12.11 27.19
C LEU A 488 0.86 -10.98 27.05
N MET A 489 0.41 -9.76 26.70
CA MET A 489 1.29 -8.62 26.51
C MET A 489 2.00 -8.18 27.77
N ARG A 490 1.40 -8.33 28.96
CA ARG A 490 2.07 -8.01 30.23
C ARG A 490 3.26 -8.94 30.46
N GLU A 491 3.09 -10.23 30.17
CA GLU A 491 4.14 -11.23 30.35
C GLU A 491 5.23 -11.14 29.27
N VAL A 492 4.85 -11.11 27.99
CA VAL A 492 5.79 -11.09 26.86
C VAL A 492 6.65 -9.83 26.84
N GLN A 493 6.12 -8.71 27.31
CA GLN A 493 6.84 -7.43 27.40
C GLN A 493 7.35 -7.14 28.82
N ALA A 494 7.39 -8.14 29.71
CA ALA A 494 7.99 -8.00 31.04
C ALA A 494 9.47 -7.59 30.90
N GLY A 495 9.87 -6.55 31.64
CA GLY A 495 11.23 -6.01 31.58
C GLY A 495 11.53 -5.09 30.38
N ARG A 496 10.53 -4.73 29.56
CA ARG A 496 10.69 -3.71 28.52
C ARG A 496 10.28 -2.32 29.02
N ASP A 497 11.07 -1.33 28.62
CA ASP A 497 10.83 0.09 28.92
C ASP A 497 9.66 0.66 28.09
N GLU A 498 9.59 0.28 26.81
CA GLU A 498 8.50 0.67 25.92
C GLU A 498 7.58 -0.52 25.64
N ARG A 499 6.29 -0.35 25.93
CA ARG A 499 5.28 -1.40 25.81
C ARG A 499 4.11 -0.94 24.96
N LEU A 500 3.62 -1.83 24.11
CA LEU A 500 2.37 -1.63 23.38
C LEU A 500 1.20 -2.27 24.15
N SER A 501 0.07 -1.55 24.22
CA SER A 501 -1.19 -2.10 24.72
C SER A 501 -1.88 -2.96 23.67
N ALA A 502 -2.75 -3.89 24.10
CA ALA A 502 -3.55 -4.69 23.18
C ALA A 502 -4.42 -3.82 22.26
N TYR A 503 -4.98 -2.73 22.79
CA TYR A 503 -5.74 -1.76 22.01
C TYR A 503 -4.91 -1.12 20.89
N ARG A 504 -3.68 -0.66 21.20
CA ARG A 504 -2.79 -0.07 20.19
C ARG A 504 -2.40 -1.08 19.10
N ILE A 505 -2.14 -2.33 19.48
CA ILE A 505 -1.84 -3.40 18.51
C ILE A 505 -3.06 -3.67 17.61
N ALA A 506 -4.26 -3.72 18.17
CA ALA A 506 -5.50 -3.89 17.38
C ALA A 506 -5.71 -2.73 16.38
N GLU A 507 -5.41 -1.50 16.78
CA GLU A 507 -5.39 -0.36 15.85
C GLU A 507 -4.36 -0.53 14.74
N LEU A 508 -3.11 -0.90 15.06
CA LEU A 508 -2.05 -1.11 14.08
C LEU A 508 -2.39 -2.24 13.08
N LEU A 509 -3.05 -3.31 13.54
CA LEU A 509 -3.53 -4.39 12.68
C LEU A 509 -4.63 -3.92 11.73
N ARG A 510 -5.59 -3.14 12.25
CA ARG A 510 -6.66 -2.53 11.46
C ARG A 510 -6.12 -1.55 10.42
N ASP A 511 -5.16 -0.70 10.82
CA ASP A 511 -4.47 0.25 9.93
C ASP A 511 -3.65 -0.47 8.86
N SER A 512 -3.11 -1.65 9.18
CA SER A 512 -2.44 -2.52 8.22
C SER A 512 -3.39 -3.27 7.29
N GLY A 513 -4.71 -3.08 7.43
CA GLY A 513 -5.73 -3.70 6.58
C GLY A 513 -6.00 -5.17 6.89
N TRP A 514 -5.65 -5.65 8.08
CA TRP A 514 -6.05 -6.99 8.51
C TRP A 514 -7.53 -7.00 8.94
N PRO A 515 -8.31 -8.03 8.56
CA PRO A 515 -9.70 -8.15 8.94
C PRO A 515 -9.85 -8.30 10.45
N HIS A 516 -10.90 -7.70 10.98
CA HIS A 516 -11.33 -7.89 12.36
C HIS A 516 -12.26 -9.10 12.47
N CYS A 517 -12.13 -9.86 13.55
CA CYS A 517 -13.04 -10.94 13.91
C CYS A 517 -13.45 -10.74 15.37
N PRO A 518 -14.74 -10.79 15.72
CA PRO A 518 -15.17 -10.69 17.11
C PRO A 518 -14.62 -11.81 18.01
N ARG A 519 -14.37 -13.01 17.46
CA ARG A 519 -13.91 -14.18 18.21
C ARG A 519 -12.39 -14.28 18.39
N HIS A 520 -11.61 -13.51 17.63
CA HIS A 520 -10.15 -13.63 17.64
C HIS A 520 -9.47 -12.26 17.53
N PHE A 521 -8.48 -12.03 18.39
CA PHE A 521 -7.69 -10.80 18.36
C PHE A 521 -6.98 -10.62 17.01
N ILE A 522 -6.35 -11.69 16.51
CA ILE A 522 -5.90 -11.77 15.12
C ILE A 522 -7.05 -12.33 14.27
N GLY A 523 -7.84 -11.44 13.68
CA GLY A 523 -9.06 -11.83 12.98
C GLY A 523 -8.89 -12.54 11.64
N ASP A 524 -7.71 -12.47 11.03
CA ASP A 524 -7.40 -13.19 9.80
C ASP A 524 -7.01 -14.64 10.08
N LEU A 525 -7.82 -15.60 9.64
CA LEU A 525 -7.59 -17.03 9.90
C LEU A 525 -6.26 -17.54 9.33
N GLY A 526 -5.89 -17.10 8.13
CA GLY A 526 -4.66 -17.52 7.45
C GLY A 526 -3.42 -17.04 8.20
N LEU A 527 -3.37 -15.75 8.50
CA LEU A 527 -2.32 -15.13 9.31
C LEU A 527 -2.25 -15.74 10.70
N ARG A 528 -3.40 -15.90 11.39
CA ARG A 528 -3.45 -16.49 12.73
C ARG A 528 -2.81 -17.87 12.73
N ARG A 529 -3.13 -18.73 11.76
CA ARG A 529 -2.52 -20.06 11.63
C ARG A 529 -1.01 -20.01 11.36
N LEU A 530 -0.54 -19.07 10.54
CA LEU A 530 0.90 -18.85 10.32
C LEU A 530 1.61 -18.46 11.62
N LEU A 531 1.00 -17.57 12.40
CA LEU A 531 1.54 -17.06 13.65
C LEU A 531 1.52 -18.12 14.75
N MET A 532 0.47 -18.93 14.87
CA MET A 532 0.39 -20.06 15.81
C MET A 532 1.46 -21.12 15.50
N ARG A 533 1.68 -21.40 14.20
CA ARG A 533 2.79 -22.22 13.74
C ARG A 533 4.14 -21.67 14.12
N ARG A 534 4.32 -20.36 13.97
CA ARG A 534 5.54 -19.69 14.43
C ARG A 534 5.68 -19.80 15.94
N LEU A 535 4.62 -19.54 16.72
CA LEU A 535 4.62 -19.62 18.19
C LEU A 535 5.05 -21.00 18.68
N TYR A 536 4.46 -22.07 18.12
CA TYR A 536 4.84 -23.45 18.45
C TYR A 536 6.31 -23.76 18.14
N ARG A 537 6.89 -23.10 17.13
CA ARG A 537 8.31 -23.27 16.75
C ARG A 537 9.25 -22.25 17.39
N LEU A 538 8.72 -21.27 18.13
CA LEU A 538 9.49 -20.16 18.67
C LEU A 538 10.48 -20.62 19.75
N ARG A 539 10.10 -21.64 20.52
CA ARG A 539 10.94 -22.31 21.52
C ARG A 539 10.87 -23.82 21.34
N ALA A 540 11.92 -24.51 21.80
CA ALA A 540 12.00 -25.97 21.70
C ALA A 540 10.75 -26.64 22.31
N HIS A 541 10.30 -27.72 21.67
CA HIS A 541 9.13 -28.51 22.10
C HIS A 541 7.84 -27.70 22.29
N GLY A 542 7.69 -26.55 21.63
CA GLY A 542 6.52 -25.70 21.79
C GLY A 542 6.44 -25.02 23.16
N ALA A 543 7.55 -24.83 23.88
CA ALA A 543 7.51 -24.25 25.22
C ALA A 543 6.82 -22.87 25.29
N ALA A 544 6.94 -22.04 24.24
CA ALA A 544 6.23 -20.75 24.16
C ALA A 544 4.72 -20.95 24.04
N TRP A 545 4.27 -21.88 23.19
CA TRP A 545 2.87 -22.25 23.05
C TRP A 545 2.26 -22.71 24.37
N HIS A 546 2.91 -23.67 25.04
CA HIS A 546 2.42 -24.20 26.31
C HIS A 546 2.42 -23.13 27.40
N GLY A 547 3.43 -22.26 27.43
CA GLY A 547 3.51 -21.13 28.36
C GLY A 547 2.34 -20.16 28.18
N ASP A 548 2.06 -19.73 26.95
CA ASP A 548 0.97 -18.78 26.67
C ASP A 548 -0.40 -19.36 26.99
N HIS A 549 -0.67 -20.61 26.61
CA HIS A 549 -1.95 -21.26 26.95
C HIS A 549 -2.08 -21.54 28.45
N THR A 550 -0.98 -21.87 29.14
CA THR A 550 -0.97 -22.05 30.60
C THR A 550 -1.27 -20.72 31.31
N LEU A 551 -0.66 -19.63 30.85
CA LEU A 551 -0.90 -18.30 31.40
C LEU A 551 -2.38 -17.88 31.25
N LEU A 552 -2.97 -18.07 30.07
CA LEU A 552 -4.37 -17.74 29.83
C LEU A 552 -5.33 -18.66 30.60
N ARG A 553 -5.03 -19.96 30.67
CA ARG A 553 -5.77 -20.90 31.52
C ARG A 553 -5.79 -20.43 32.97
N ASP A 554 -4.63 -20.06 33.52
CA ASP A 554 -4.51 -19.64 34.91
C ASP A 554 -5.21 -18.30 35.17
N HIS A 555 -5.23 -17.39 34.19
CA HIS A 555 -6.02 -16.16 34.24
C HIS A 555 -7.51 -16.45 34.37
N TYR A 556 -8.09 -17.26 33.46
CA TYR A 556 -9.52 -17.55 33.48
C TYR A 556 -9.94 -18.41 34.66
N ARG A 557 -9.05 -19.28 35.17
CA ARG A 557 -9.28 -20.04 36.40
C ARG A 557 -9.32 -19.16 37.66
N ALA A 558 -8.65 -18.01 37.65
CA ALA A 558 -8.67 -17.09 38.78
C ALA A 558 -9.97 -16.25 38.86
N LEU A 559 -10.78 -16.26 37.80
CA LEU A 559 -12.12 -15.66 37.79
C LEU A 559 -13.15 -16.63 38.41
N GLU A 560 -14.34 -16.12 38.73
CA GLU A 560 -15.45 -16.98 39.17
C GLU A 560 -15.87 -17.93 38.02
N ASP A 561 -16.10 -19.21 38.32
CA ASP A 561 -16.39 -20.23 37.28
C ASP A 561 -17.60 -19.88 36.40
N ASP A 562 -18.61 -19.22 36.99
CA ASP A 562 -19.84 -18.76 36.33
C ASP A 562 -19.75 -17.33 35.77
N ALA A 563 -18.58 -16.67 35.87
CA ALA A 563 -18.39 -15.35 35.29
C ALA A 563 -18.69 -15.40 33.80
N ALA A 564 -19.56 -14.51 33.35
CA ALA A 564 -20.00 -14.46 31.96
C ALA A 564 -18.83 -14.13 31.04
N ASP A 565 -18.68 -14.95 29.99
CA ASP A 565 -17.73 -14.73 28.90
C ASP A 565 -18.53 -14.71 27.59
N GLU A 566 -18.45 -13.62 26.84
CA GLU A 566 -19.26 -13.47 25.61
C GLU A 566 -18.88 -14.48 24.51
N LEU A 567 -17.65 -14.99 24.51
CA LEU A 567 -17.11 -15.86 23.46
C LEU A 567 -17.25 -17.33 23.83
N PHE A 568 -17.12 -17.66 25.12
CA PHE A 568 -17.12 -19.03 25.63
C PHE A 568 -18.32 -19.37 26.51
N GLY A 569 -19.21 -18.42 26.78
CA GLY A 569 -20.34 -18.58 27.68
C GLY A 569 -19.96 -18.35 29.15
N SER A 570 -18.89 -19.00 29.60
CA SER A 570 -18.33 -18.85 30.95
C SER A 570 -16.80 -18.78 30.95
N ALA A 571 -16.23 -18.12 31.97
CA ALA A 571 -14.78 -18.10 32.19
C ALA A 571 -14.20 -19.52 32.36
N ALA A 572 -14.94 -20.42 33.02
CA ALA A 572 -14.53 -21.82 33.13
C ALA A 572 -14.42 -22.52 31.77
N ALA A 573 -15.39 -22.33 30.87
CA ALA A 573 -15.33 -22.87 29.52
C ALA A 573 -14.16 -22.28 28.71
N HIS A 574 -13.85 -20.99 28.89
CA HIS A 574 -12.67 -20.37 28.29
C HIS A 574 -11.37 -21.00 28.82
N GLY A 575 -11.27 -21.24 30.13
CA GLY A 575 -10.16 -21.99 30.72
C GLY A 575 -10.00 -23.40 30.11
N MET A 576 -11.11 -24.11 29.89
CA MET A 576 -11.12 -25.44 29.28
C MET A 576 -10.64 -25.45 27.83
N HIS A 577 -10.90 -24.39 27.06
CA HIS A 577 -10.29 -24.23 25.74
C HIS A 577 -8.76 -24.27 25.82
N HIS A 578 -8.17 -23.57 26.80
CA HIS A 578 -6.72 -23.56 26.98
C HIS A 578 -6.18 -24.89 27.51
N HIS A 579 -6.92 -25.62 28.36
CA HIS A 579 -6.59 -27.01 28.72
C HIS A 579 -6.53 -27.91 27.48
N LEU A 580 -7.54 -27.84 26.61
CA LEU A 580 -7.57 -28.66 25.41
C LEU A 580 -6.41 -28.35 24.46
N ALA A 581 -6.05 -27.07 24.32
CA ALA A 581 -4.96 -26.62 23.45
C ALA A 581 -3.55 -27.06 23.93
N VAL A 582 -3.37 -27.35 25.22
CA VAL A 582 -2.14 -27.97 25.76
C VAL A 582 -2.21 -29.50 25.81
N GLY A 583 -3.31 -30.10 25.35
CA GLY A 583 -3.48 -31.54 25.22
C GLY A 583 -4.10 -32.24 26.43
N ASP A 584 -4.63 -31.49 27.38
CA ASP A 584 -5.30 -32.00 28.60
C ASP A 584 -6.79 -32.24 28.32
N ALA A 585 -7.08 -33.27 27.53
CA ALA A 585 -8.44 -33.61 27.13
C ALA A 585 -9.27 -34.19 28.29
N GLU A 586 -8.63 -34.87 29.25
CA GLU A 586 -9.27 -35.52 30.39
C GLU A 586 -9.97 -34.50 31.30
N THR A 587 -9.26 -33.44 31.68
CA THR A 587 -9.84 -32.34 32.49
C THR A 587 -11.02 -31.67 31.78
N VAL A 588 -10.95 -31.55 30.45
CA VAL A 588 -12.01 -30.95 29.63
C VAL A 588 -13.23 -31.86 29.57
N THR A 589 -13.04 -33.18 29.42
CA THR A 589 -14.16 -34.14 29.44
C THR A 589 -14.82 -34.19 30.81
N ASP A 590 -14.04 -34.13 31.90
CA ASP A 590 -14.56 -34.11 33.27
C ASP A 590 -15.35 -32.82 33.56
N TYR A 591 -14.94 -31.68 33.00
CA TYR A 591 -15.72 -30.46 33.06
C TYR A 591 -17.06 -30.63 32.33
N LEU A 592 -17.02 -31.08 31.07
CA LEU A 592 -18.22 -31.23 30.23
C LEU A 592 -19.22 -32.23 30.81
N ASP A 593 -18.76 -33.35 31.39
CA ASP A 593 -19.60 -34.35 32.03
C ASP A 593 -20.31 -33.78 33.26
N ARG A 594 -19.55 -33.09 34.14
CA ARG A 594 -20.11 -32.47 35.36
C ARG A 594 -21.11 -31.35 35.04
N THR A 595 -20.91 -30.60 33.96
CA THR A 595 -21.79 -29.48 33.59
C THR A 595 -23.00 -29.91 32.77
N PHE A 596 -23.01 -31.12 32.21
CA PHE A 596 -24.06 -31.60 31.29
C PHE A 596 -25.47 -31.54 31.89
N LEU A 597 -25.62 -31.91 33.17
CA LEU A 597 -26.91 -31.92 33.86
C LEU A 597 -27.21 -30.63 34.64
N THR A 598 -26.23 -29.74 34.81
CA THR A 598 -26.36 -28.52 35.62
C THR A 598 -26.53 -27.26 34.78
N ARG A 599 -26.08 -27.27 33.51
CA ARG A 599 -26.31 -26.21 32.52
C ARG A 599 -27.55 -26.50 31.68
N SER A 600 -28.13 -25.46 31.09
CA SER A 600 -29.12 -25.66 30.02
C SER A 600 -28.45 -26.29 28.79
N ALA A 601 -29.16 -27.16 28.08
CA ALA A 601 -28.61 -27.86 26.91
C ALA A 601 -28.02 -26.92 25.85
N ARG A 602 -28.63 -25.74 25.66
CA ARG A 602 -28.12 -24.72 24.72
C ARG A 602 -26.77 -24.18 25.17
N VAL A 603 -26.67 -23.72 26.42
CA VAL A 603 -25.43 -23.18 26.98
C VAL A 603 -24.32 -24.22 26.95
N TRP A 604 -24.62 -25.45 27.35
CA TRP A 604 -23.65 -26.55 27.31
C TRP A 604 -23.14 -26.85 25.90
N CYS A 605 -24.02 -26.86 24.89
CA CYS A 605 -23.61 -27.03 23.50
C CYS A 605 -22.76 -25.86 22.98
N ASP A 606 -23.11 -24.62 23.36
CA ASP A 606 -22.34 -23.43 22.99
C ASP A 606 -20.93 -23.47 23.63
N GLU A 607 -20.82 -23.85 24.91
CA GLU A 607 -19.56 -24.07 25.62
C GLU A 607 -18.72 -25.20 24.96
N LEU A 608 -19.35 -26.35 24.65
CA LEU A 608 -18.69 -27.47 23.96
C LEU A 608 -18.08 -27.03 22.62
N LEU A 609 -18.84 -26.31 21.79
CA LEU A 609 -18.37 -25.85 20.48
C LEU A 609 -17.21 -24.85 20.63
N ALA A 610 -17.30 -23.92 21.58
CA ALA A 610 -16.24 -22.94 21.84
C ALA A 610 -14.95 -23.61 22.35
N ILE A 611 -15.06 -24.59 23.25
CA ILE A 611 -13.92 -25.39 23.72
C ILE A 611 -13.33 -26.20 22.56
N ALA A 612 -14.16 -26.86 21.75
CA ALA A 612 -13.72 -27.74 20.67
C ALA A 612 -13.00 -27.00 19.52
N GLU A 613 -13.16 -25.67 19.42
CA GLU A 613 -12.37 -24.82 18.52
C GLU A 613 -10.89 -24.73 18.90
N ALA A 614 -10.49 -25.30 20.04
CA ALA A 614 -9.11 -25.34 20.49
C ALA A 614 -8.17 -25.93 19.42
N PRO A 615 -7.08 -25.21 19.09
CA PRO A 615 -6.10 -25.68 18.13
C PRO A 615 -5.30 -26.87 18.69
N LEU A 616 -5.40 -28.02 18.03
CA LEU A 616 -4.58 -29.19 18.35
C LEU A 616 -3.29 -29.15 17.52
N LEU A 617 -2.18 -28.72 18.13
CA LEU A 617 -0.88 -28.62 17.45
C LEU A 617 0.00 -29.84 17.74
N GLY A 618 0.73 -30.31 16.72
CA GLY A 618 1.70 -31.41 16.87
C GLY A 618 1.10 -32.82 16.92
N ARG A 619 -0.21 -32.97 16.74
CA ARG A 619 -0.91 -34.24 16.50
C ARG A 619 -1.60 -34.16 15.14
N THR A 620 -1.79 -35.29 14.45
CA THR A 620 -2.66 -35.34 13.27
C THR A 620 -4.07 -34.94 13.72
N ASP A 621 -4.53 -33.76 13.30
CA ASP A 621 -5.88 -33.28 13.58
C ASP A 621 -6.86 -34.02 12.66
N ASP A 622 -7.19 -35.26 13.04
CA ASP A 622 -8.07 -36.15 12.28
C ASP A 622 -9.51 -35.62 12.21
N ARG A 623 -9.89 -34.61 13.04
CA ARG A 623 -11.21 -33.95 12.97
C ARG A 623 -11.43 -33.19 11.67
N ARG A 624 -10.34 -32.86 10.96
CA ARG A 624 -10.35 -32.18 9.65
C ARG A 624 -9.98 -33.12 8.50
N ALA A 625 -9.66 -34.37 8.79
CA ALA A 625 -9.77 -35.45 7.81
C ALA A 625 -11.27 -35.70 7.65
N GLY A 626 -11.85 -35.26 6.54
CA GLY A 626 -13.29 -35.33 6.32
C GLY A 626 -13.83 -36.73 6.64
N THR A 627 -14.89 -36.77 7.45
CA THR A 627 -15.80 -37.92 7.49
C THR A 627 -16.24 -38.21 6.06
N GLY A 628 -16.05 -39.46 5.64
CA GLY A 628 -16.31 -39.94 4.27
C GLY A 628 -17.76 -39.82 3.83
#